data_AF-A0A800JPI3-F1
#
_entry.id   AF-A0A800JPI3-F1
#
_cell.length_a   1.000
_cell.length_b   1.000
_cell.length_c   1.000
_cell.angle_alpha   90.00
_cell.angle_beta   90.00
_cell.angle_gamma   90.00
#
_symmetry.space_group_name_H-M   'P 1'
#
loop_
_entity.id
_entity.type
_entity.pdbx_description
1 polymer ?
#
loop_
_entity_poly.entity_id
_entity_poly.type
_entity_poly.pdbx_seq_one_letter_code
_entity_poly.pdbx_strand_id
1 'polypeptide(L)'
;MKSEKLQEKLRLHFPHKPTKEQDQLIIEIADFVSTIGSRSIFLLKGYAGTGKTTLVSTLVKSLPILGKRSVLMAPTGRAAKVLSKYSKKSASTIHKKIYWIRTNKSGNTFIKLKKNTHSNTIFIVDEASMIPENSDKGFGNRSLLDDLIEYVYQGQDCKLILIGDTAQLPPVHLDMSPALDEEKLEDNYNKQIICKELTEVVRQKKDSLILKNATNLRNRIAKENYSYPKLATNTEVIRLNSGEDLQDALERAYSNEGVNNTTVLCRSNKRANLYNQQIRAKIRWQENEISAGDMLMVVRNNYYWLDDSSKAGFIANGDIVEVVRIKETIDRYGFRFAKASVQMVDYPQEKELDTILLLDTLTSES
;
A
#
# COMPACT_ATOMS: atom_id res chain seq x y z
N MET A 1 21.15 11.61 26.31
CA MET A 1 22.26 10.96 25.56
C MET A 1 21.86 10.02 24.42
N LYS A 2 21.10 8.92 24.62
CA LYS A 2 20.70 8.04 23.49
C LYS A 2 19.71 8.72 22.52
N SER A 3 18.69 9.39 23.07
CA SER A 3 17.69 10.11 22.25
C SER A 3 18.32 11.23 21.43
N GLU A 4 19.09 12.13 22.05
CA GLU A 4 19.78 13.24 21.36
C GLU A 4 20.64 12.76 20.18
N LYS A 5 21.43 11.68 20.36
CA LYS A 5 22.23 11.08 19.29
C LYS A 5 21.35 10.61 18.12
N LEU A 6 20.19 10.03 18.40
CA LEU A 6 19.25 9.61 17.36
C LEU A 6 18.61 10.82 16.69
N GLN A 7 18.25 11.87 17.42
CA GLN A 7 17.69 13.10 16.86
C GLN A 7 18.67 13.78 15.90
N GLU A 8 19.93 13.94 16.29
CA GLU A 8 20.99 14.47 15.42
C GLU A 8 21.14 13.63 14.15
N LYS A 9 21.14 12.29 14.29
CA LYS A 9 21.26 11.38 13.16
C LYS A 9 20.04 11.43 12.23
N LEU A 10 18.84 11.57 12.78
CA LEU A 10 17.61 11.76 12.03
C LEU A 10 17.65 13.06 11.23
N ARG A 11 18.03 14.18 11.86
CA ARG A 11 18.18 15.48 11.18
C ARG A 11 19.23 15.43 10.07
N LEU A 12 20.36 14.76 10.32
CA LEU A 12 21.43 14.59 9.32
C LEU A 12 20.98 13.77 8.10
N HIS A 13 20.22 12.70 8.33
CA HIS A 13 19.73 11.83 7.24
C HIS A 13 18.48 12.38 6.55
N PHE A 14 17.84 13.42 7.10
CA PHE A 14 16.67 14.03 6.50
C PHE A 14 17.09 14.74 5.20
N PRO A 15 16.40 14.50 4.08
CA PRO A 15 16.85 15.00 2.78
C PRO A 15 16.66 16.52 2.58
N HIS A 16 15.95 17.20 3.49
CA HIS A 16 15.71 18.64 3.46
C HIS A 16 15.60 19.17 4.89
N LYS A 17 15.42 20.48 5.06
CA LYS A 17 15.12 21.05 6.37
C LYS A 17 13.71 20.60 6.81
N PRO A 18 13.55 19.90 7.95
CA PRO A 18 12.24 19.48 8.44
C PRO A 18 11.33 20.69 8.71
N THR A 19 10.02 20.50 8.56
CA THR A 19 9.03 21.46 9.07
C THR A 19 8.98 21.43 10.60
N LYS A 20 8.27 22.37 11.22
CA LYS A 20 8.10 22.39 12.69
C LYS A 20 7.45 21.09 13.19
N GLU A 21 6.40 20.62 12.51
CA GLU A 21 5.72 19.36 12.86
C GLU A 21 6.66 18.15 12.70
N GLN A 22 7.44 18.11 11.62
CA GLN A 22 8.41 17.04 11.38
C GLN A 22 9.56 17.04 12.38
N ASP A 23 10.06 18.22 12.79
CA ASP A 23 11.11 18.32 13.80
C ASP A 23 10.62 17.88 15.19
N GLN A 24 9.40 18.27 15.57
CA GLN A 24 8.77 17.80 16.79
C GLN A 24 8.58 16.27 16.77
N LEU A 25 8.15 15.71 15.63
CA LEU A 25 8.08 14.26 15.44
C LEU A 25 9.45 13.58 15.55
N ILE A 26 10.52 14.19 15.04
CA ILE A 26 11.89 13.67 15.18
C ILE A 26 12.28 13.55 16.66
N ILE A 27 11.91 14.53 17.49
CA ILE A 27 12.17 14.50 18.94
C ILE A 27 11.41 13.32 19.56
N GLU A 28 10.09 13.25 19.34
CA GLU A 28 9.24 12.27 20.00
C GLU A 28 9.50 10.83 19.55
N ILE A 29 9.78 10.61 18.27
CA ILE A 29 10.13 9.28 17.78
C ILE A 29 11.50 8.83 18.29
N ALA A 30 12.43 9.77 18.47
CA ALA A 30 13.74 9.45 19.03
C ALA A 30 13.63 9.08 20.52
N ASP A 31 12.80 9.79 21.28
CA ASP A 31 12.48 9.46 22.67
C ASP A 31 11.78 8.10 22.76
N PHE A 32 10.73 7.89 21.95
CA PHE A 32 10.03 6.62 21.89
C PHE A 32 10.97 5.46 21.57
N VAL A 33 11.84 5.59 20.57
CA VAL A 33 12.78 4.51 20.21
C VAL A 33 13.82 4.29 21.31
N SER A 34 14.26 5.35 22.00
CA SER A 34 15.34 5.30 22.98
C SER A 34 14.93 4.77 24.35
N THR A 35 13.65 4.82 24.71
CA THR A 35 13.16 4.20 25.95
C THR A 35 13.39 2.69 25.95
N ILE A 36 13.53 2.10 27.13
CA ILE A 36 13.61 0.65 27.29
C ILE A 36 12.20 0.14 27.63
N GLY A 37 11.80 -0.97 27.03
CA GLY A 37 10.54 -1.65 27.38
C GLY A 37 9.54 -1.73 26.22
N SER A 38 8.44 -2.43 26.51
CA SER A 38 7.44 -2.90 25.54
C SER A 38 6.02 -2.42 25.84
N ARG A 39 5.88 -1.32 26.59
CA ARG A 39 4.57 -0.83 27.09
C ARG A 39 3.92 0.24 26.22
N SER A 40 4.54 0.61 25.10
CA SER A 40 4.00 1.68 24.24
C SER A 40 4.01 1.32 22.77
N ILE A 41 3.05 1.87 22.04
CA ILE A 41 2.95 1.87 20.57
C ILE A 41 3.07 3.32 20.12
N PHE A 42 3.81 3.56 19.04
CA PHE A 42 3.86 4.87 18.39
C PHE A 42 2.90 4.88 17.21
N LEU A 43 1.99 5.84 17.17
CA LEU A 43 1.02 6.01 16.11
C LEU A 43 1.31 7.30 15.33
N LEU A 44 1.70 7.15 14.06
CA LEU A 44 1.96 8.27 13.17
C LEU A 44 0.83 8.40 12.13
N LYS A 45 -0.03 9.37 12.33
CA LYS A 45 -1.06 9.78 11.39
C LYS A 45 -0.51 10.88 10.47
N GLY A 46 -1.07 10.98 9.28
CA GLY A 46 -0.91 12.18 8.49
C GLY A 46 -1.32 12.00 7.06
N TYR A 47 -1.52 13.11 6.35
CA TYR A 47 -2.06 13.05 5.00
C TYR A 47 -1.03 12.61 3.95
N ALA A 48 -1.50 12.23 2.76
CA ALA A 48 -0.63 12.02 1.61
C ALA A 48 0.17 13.31 1.31
N GLY A 49 1.50 13.17 1.26
CA GLY A 49 2.43 14.28 0.98
C GLY A 49 2.97 15.03 2.20
N THR A 50 2.69 14.59 3.43
CA THR A 50 3.23 15.22 4.66
C THR A 50 4.63 14.74 5.05
N GLY A 51 5.18 13.76 4.32
CA GLY A 51 6.56 13.29 4.51
C GLY A 51 6.71 12.02 5.36
N LYS A 52 5.62 11.31 5.71
CA LYS A 52 5.66 10.03 6.48
C LYS A 52 6.70 9.04 5.93
N THR A 53 6.66 8.78 4.63
CA THR A 53 7.61 7.92 3.89
C THR A 53 9.07 8.35 4.08
N THR A 54 9.34 9.65 4.01
CA THR A 54 10.67 10.22 4.22
C THR A 54 11.15 9.96 5.65
N LEU A 55 10.28 10.19 6.64
CA LEU A 55 10.55 9.93 8.05
C LEU A 55 10.87 8.46 8.31
N VAL A 56 10.09 7.53 7.75
CA VAL A 56 10.36 6.08 7.87
C VAL A 56 11.73 5.73 7.29
N SER A 57 12.03 6.20 6.08
CA SER A 57 13.31 5.91 5.43
C SER A 57 14.50 6.46 6.24
N THR A 58 14.32 7.63 6.85
CA THR A 58 15.33 8.30 7.68
C THR A 58 15.52 7.53 8.99
N LEU A 59 14.42 7.15 9.65
CA LEU A 59 14.45 6.36 10.88
C LEU A 59 15.16 5.04 10.67
N VAL A 60 14.80 4.28 9.64
CA VAL A 60 15.41 2.98 9.33
C VAL A 60 16.93 3.08 9.16
N LYS A 61 17.41 4.15 8.51
CA LYS A 61 18.85 4.42 8.34
C LYS A 61 19.54 4.86 9.63
N SER A 62 18.82 5.48 10.55
CA SER A 62 19.37 6.04 11.79
C SER A 62 19.37 5.06 12.97
N LEU A 63 18.46 4.08 13.00
CA LEU A 63 18.36 3.07 14.08
C LEU A 63 19.67 2.33 14.45
N PRO A 64 20.59 2.02 13.51
CA PRO A 64 21.86 1.39 13.85
C PRO A 64 22.71 2.15 14.88
N ILE A 65 22.56 3.49 15.01
CA ILE A 65 23.30 4.27 16.02
C ILE A 65 22.96 3.87 17.46
N LEU A 66 21.78 3.26 17.66
CA LEU A 66 21.31 2.73 18.95
C LEU A 66 21.46 1.21 19.06
N GLY A 67 22.07 0.54 18.07
CA GLY A 67 22.13 -0.92 17.99
C GLY A 67 20.75 -1.58 17.78
N LYS A 68 19.75 -0.82 17.31
CA LYS A 68 18.39 -1.31 17.08
C LYS A 68 18.21 -1.75 15.62
N ARG A 69 17.47 -2.82 15.42
CA ARG A 69 17.07 -3.31 14.09
C ARG A 69 15.70 -2.77 13.72
N SER A 70 15.36 -2.87 12.44
CA SER A 70 13.99 -2.64 11.97
C SER A 70 13.45 -3.80 11.15
N VAL A 71 12.14 -4.01 11.26
CA VAL A 71 11.35 -4.89 10.40
C VAL A 71 10.25 -4.04 9.78
N LEU A 72 10.16 -4.07 8.46
CA LEU A 72 9.21 -3.28 7.69
C LEU A 72 8.06 -4.16 7.22
N MET A 73 6.84 -3.71 7.46
CA MET A 73 5.62 -4.43 7.14
C MET A 73 4.57 -3.52 6.51
N ALA A 74 3.68 -4.12 5.73
CA ALA A 74 2.49 -3.46 5.20
C ALA A 74 1.34 -4.48 5.07
N PRO A 75 0.08 -4.06 5.02
CA PRO A 75 -1.05 -4.98 4.89
C PRO A 75 -1.09 -5.67 3.52
N THR A 76 -0.74 -4.97 2.44
CA THR A 76 -0.78 -5.49 1.06
C THR A 76 0.60 -5.72 0.46
N GLY A 77 0.69 -6.62 -0.53
CA GLY A 77 1.95 -6.94 -1.20
C GLY A 77 2.55 -5.75 -1.95
N ARG A 78 1.71 -4.98 -2.65
CA ARG A 78 2.12 -3.76 -3.36
C ARG A 78 2.63 -2.69 -2.39
N ALA A 79 1.95 -2.46 -1.27
CA ALA A 79 2.42 -1.52 -0.25
C ALA A 79 3.79 -1.95 0.32
N ALA A 80 4.00 -3.25 0.57
CA ALA A 80 5.29 -3.76 1.03
C ALA A 80 6.41 -3.56 -0.02
N LYS A 81 6.12 -3.72 -1.32
CA LYS A 81 7.09 -3.42 -2.39
C LYS A 81 7.44 -1.93 -2.45
N VAL A 82 6.45 -1.04 -2.36
CA VAL A 82 6.66 0.41 -2.31
C VAL A 82 7.50 0.78 -1.08
N LEU A 83 7.15 0.26 0.09
CA LEU A 83 7.90 0.39 1.34
C LEU A 83 9.35 -0.06 1.19
N SER A 84 9.58 -1.18 0.51
CA SER A 84 10.92 -1.68 0.26
C SER A 84 11.74 -0.73 -0.62
N LYS A 85 11.13 -0.22 -1.69
CA LYS A 85 11.79 0.67 -2.68
C LYS A 85 12.25 1.97 -2.04
N TYR A 86 11.39 2.65 -1.28
CA TYR A 86 11.75 3.96 -0.71
C TYR A 86 12.64 3.86 0.52
N SER A 87 12.50 2.81 1.34
CA SER A 87 13.32 2.60 2.54
C SER A 87 14.69 2.00 2.23
N LYS A 88 14.89 1.47 1.01
CA LYS A 88 16.06 0.68 0.61
C LYS A 88 16.31 -0.52 1.54
N LYS A 89 15.24 -1.08 2.10
CA LYS A 89 15.28 -2.23 3.01
C LYS A 89 14.12 -3.16 2.73
N SER A 90 14.34 -4.47 2.74
CA SER A 90 13.27 -5.44 2.48
C SER A 90 12.11 -5.29 3.46
N ALA A 91 10.90 -5.22 2.91
CA ALA A 91 9.64 -5.25 3.64
C ALA A 91 8.78 -6.42 3.15
N SER A 92 7.88 -6.89 4.01
CA SER A 92 6.97 -7.99 3.71
C SER A 92 5.54 -7.64 4.11
N THR A 93 4.56 -8.42 3.64
CA THR A 93 3.21 -8.29 4.22
C THR A 93 3.22 -8.69 5.70
N ILE A 94 2.30 -8.13 6.50
CA ILE A 94 2.09 -8.54 7.90
C ILE A 94 1.89 -10.06 7.95
N HIS A 95 0.99 -10.58 7.11
CA HIS A 95 0.70 -12.01 6.98
C HIS A 95 1.95 -12.87 6.74
N LYS A 96 2.80 -12.49 5.76
CA LYS A 96 4.04 -13.23 5.46
C LYS A 96 5.00 -13.19 6.64
N LYS A 97 5.04 -12.09 7.39
CA LYS A 97 5.93 -11.94 8.53
C LYS A 97 5.48 -12.82 9.70
N ILE A 98 4.22 -12.74 10.10
CA ILE A 98 3.76 -13.29 11.38
C ILE A 98 3.17 -14.70 11.28
N TYR A 99 2.80 -15.19 10.09
CA TYR A 99 2.16 -16.52 9.96
C TYR A 99 2.97 -17.56 9.20
N TRP A 100 2.91 -18.80 9.67
CA TRP A 100 3.15 -19.99 8.86
C TRP A 100 1.87 -20.36 8.15
N ILE A 101 1.93 -20.48 6.82
CA ILE A 101 0.87 -21.05 6.01
C ILE A 101 1.30 -22.48 5.70
N ARG A 102 0.53 -23.48 6.13
CA ARG A 102 0.80 -24.90 5.88
C ARG A 102 -0.42 -25.56 5.26
N THR A 103 -0.22 -26.27 4.17
CA THR A 103 -1.26 -27.08 3.53
C THR A 103 -1.05 -28.53 3.94
N ASN A 104 -2.08 -29.18 4.49
CA ASN A 104 -2.01 -30.60 4.81
C ASN A 104 -2.15 -31.46 3.54
N LYS A 105 -1.90 -32.78 3.68
CA LYS A 105 -2.04 -33.73 2.56
C LYS A 105 -3.47 -33.83 1.99
N SER A 106 -4.48 -33.34 2.73
CA SER A 106 -5.88 -33.28 2.30
C SER A 106 -6.25 -31.98 1.59
N GLY A 107 -5.29 -31.06 1.37
CA GLY A 107 -5.52 -29.78 0.70
C GLY A 107 -6.01 -28.65 1.62
N ASN A 108 -6.21 -28.90 2.91
CA ASN A 108 -6.63 -27.87 3.86
C ASN A 108 -5.44 -26.99 4.27
N THR A 109 -5.61 -25.69 4.14
CA THR A 109 -4.61 -24.69 4.55
C THR A 109 -4.87 -24.24 5.99
N PHE A 110 -3.85 -24.34 6.83
CA PHE A 110 -3.87 -23.87 8.21
C PHE A 110 -2.86 -22.76 8.40
N ILE A 111 -3.23 -21.80 9.24
CA ILE A 111 -2.47 -20.59 9.49
C ILE A 111 -2.13 -20.59 10.98
N LYS A 112 -0.83 -20.45 11.28
CA LYS A 112 -0.33 -20.47 12.66
C LYS A 112 0.60 -19.29 12.90
N LEU A 113 0.37 -18.58 14.00
CA LEU A 113 1.25 -17.50 14.43
C LEU A 113 2.68 -18.02 14.67
N LYS A 114 3.66 -17.32 14.14
CA LYS A 114 5.09 -17.59 14.34
C LYS A 114 5.50 -17.11 15.72
N LYS A 115 6.48 -17.78 16.33
CA LYS A 115 7.17 -17.24 17.50
C LYS A 115 8.07 -16.08 17.06
N ASN A 116 7.97 -14.95 17.74
CA ASN A 116 8.87 -13.83 17.50
C ASN A 116 10.24 -14.08 18.16
N THR A 117 11.30 -14.21 17.36
CA THR A 117 12.68 -14.39 17.82
C THR A 117 13.52 -13.11 17.73
N HIS A 118 12.89 -11.97 17.45
CA HIS A 118 13.58 -10.69 17.34
C HIS A 118 13.91 -10.12 18.72
N SER A 119 15.03 -9.40 18.76
CA SER A 119 15.51 -8.65 19.92
C SER A 119 15.93 -7.24 19.52
N ASN A 120 15.69 -6.23 20.37
CA ASN A 120 16.04 -4.82 20.12
C ASN A 120 15.56 -4.34 18.73
N THR A 121 14.30 -4.61 18.38
CA THR A 121 13.77 -4.43 17.01
C THR A 121 12.54 -3.53 16.98
N ILE A 122 12.56 -2.55 16.08
CA ILE A 122 11.42 -1.68 15.79
C ILE A 122 10.66 -2.26 14.60
N PHE A 123 9.42 -2.69 14.84
CA PHE A 123 8.49 -3.09 13.81
C PHE A 123 7.74 -1.85 13.32
N ILE A 124 7.81 -1.60 12.02
CA ILE A 124 7.17 -0.45 11.37
C ILE A 124 6.14 -0.99 10.40
N VAL A 125 4.88 -0.61 10.58
CA VAL A 125 3.78 -0.97 9.70
C VAL A 125 3.29 0.29 8.98
N ASP A 126 3.46 0.30 7.66
CA ASP A 126 2.93 1.35 6.79
C ASP A 126 1.53 0.99 6.29
N GLU A 127 0.74 1.98 5.89
CA GLU A 127 -0.66 1.82 5.45
C GLU A 127 -1.55 1.11 6.50
N ALA A 128 -1.35 1.39 7.80
CA ALA A 128 -2.12 0.80 8.89
C ALA A 128 -3.64 1.10 8.82
N SER A 129 -4.04 2.11 8.04
CA SER A 129 -5.42 2.39 7.63
C SER A 129 -6.10 1.21 6.95
N MET A 130 -5.36 0.25 6.38
CA MET A 130 -5.94 -0.93 5.70
C MET A 130 -5.94 -2.20 6.56
N ILE A 131 -5.58 -2.13 7.85
CA ILE A 131 -5.62 -3.29 8.74
C ILE A 131 -7.08 -3.52 9.20
N PRO A 132 -7.70 -4.67 8.86
CA PRO A 132 -9.08 -4.95 9.25
C PRO A 132 -9.17 -5.38 10.72
N GLU A 133 -10.36 -5.17 11.33
CA GLU A 133 -10.68 -5.63 12.68
C GLU A 133 -10.89 -7.15 12.73
N ASN A 134 -11.46 -7.75 11.67
CA ASN A 134 -11.70 -9.19 11.58
C ASN A 134 -10.87 -9.81 10.45
N SER A 135 -10.29 -11.00 10.69
CA SER A 135 -9.59 -11.72 9.63
C SER A 135 -10.56 -12.25 8.57
N ASP A 136 -10.14 -12.24 7.31
CA ASP A 136 -10.87 -12.85 6.20
C ASP A 136 -11.36 -14.26 6.57
N LYS A 137 -12.52 -14.67 6.02
CA LYS A 137 -13.24 -15.93 6.31
C LYS A 137 -12.42 -17.24 6.22
N GLY A 138 -11.13 -17.18 5.85
CA GLY A 138 -10.18 -18.29 5.84
C GLY A 138 -9.08 -18.28 6.92
N PHE A 139 -9.02 -17.27 7.80
CA PHE A 139 -7.93 -17.07 8.77
C PHE A 139 -8.30 -17.39 10.24
N GLY A 140 -9.53 -17.84 10.50
CA GLY A 140 -10.05 -18.12 11.85
C GLY A 140 -10.77 -16.90 12.45
N ASN A 141 -11.09 -16.94 13.75
CA ASN A 141 -11.76 -15.86 14.48
C ASN A 141 -10.77 -14.84 15.11
N ARG A 142 -9.52 -14.74 14.63
CA ARG A 142 -8.50 -13.88 15.26
C ARG A 142 -8.27 -12.63 14.44
N SER A 143 -8.20 -11.46 15.08
CA SER A 143 -7.87 -10.22 14.38
C SER A 143 -6.41 -10.22 13.91
N LEU A 144 -6.16 -9.69 12.70
CA LEU A 144 -4.79 -9.46 12.23
C LEU A 144 -4.03 -8.49 13.15
N LEU A 145 -4.74 -7.53 13.75
CA LEU A 145 -4.14 -6.56 14.66
C LEU A 145 -3.73 -7.22 15.99
N ASP A 146 -4.58 -8.09 16.54
CA ASP A 146 -4.29 -8.85 17.76
C ASP A 146 -3.03 -9.70 17.58
N ASP A 147 -3.01 -10.51 16.51
CA ASP A 147 -1.89 -11.39 16.22
C ASP A 147 -0.59 -10.61 15.92
N LEU A 148 -0.70 -9.42 15.31
CA LEU A 148 0.44 -8.52 15.10
C LEU A 148 1.01 -8.00 16.43
N ILE A 149 0.15 -7.50 17.32
CA ILE A 149 0.55 -6.94 18.62
C ILE A 149 1.12 -8.06 19.50
N GLU A 150 0.45 -9.21 19.54
CA GLU A 150 0.94 -10.42 20.23
C GLU A 150 2.33 -10.79 19.70
N TYR A 151 2.48 -10.92 18.38
CA TYR A 151 3.76 -11.26 17.75
C TYR A 151 4.84 -10.26 18.12
N VAL A 152 4.62 -8.96 17.97
CA VAL A 152 5.66 -7.94 18.22
C VAL A 152 6.13 -7.96 19.67
N TYR A 153 5.21 -8.01 20.63
CA TYR A 153 5.54 -7.89 22.04
C TYR A 153 5.93 -9.21 22.72
N GLN A 154 5.82 -10.35 22.03
CA GLN A 154 6.52 -11.58 22.43
C GLN A 154 8.05 -11.48 22.25
N GLY A 155 8.54 -10.56 21.42
CA GLY A 155 9.97 -10.32 21.20
C GLY A 155 10.64 -9.54 22.33
N GLN A 156 11.96 -9.68 22.47
CA GLN A 156 12.72 -8.99 23.53
C GLN A 156 13.03 -7.54 23.13
N ASP A 157 12.64 -6.56 23.95
CA ASP A 157 12.82 -5.12 23.65
C ASP A 157 12.36 -4.73 22.23
N CYS A 158 11.21 -5.28 21.83
CA CYS A 158 10.58 -4.96 20.56
C CYS A 158 9.52 -3.87 20.73
N LYS A 159 9.39 -3.01 19.71
CA LYS A 159 8.44 -1.90 19.69
C LYS A 159 7.70 -1.83 18.38
N LEU A 160 6.50 -1.27 18.39
CA LEU A 160 5.65 -1.11 17.24
C LEU A 160 5.45 0.37 16.90
N ILE A 161 5.61 0.69 15.61
CA ILE A 161 5.23 1.95 15.00
C ILE A 161 4.17 1.66 13.94
N LEU A 162 2.97 2.23 14.11
CA LEU A 162 1.87 2.16 13.15
C LEU A 162 1.81 3.50 12.39
N ILE A 163 1.70 3.43 11.07
CA ILE A 163 1.71 4.61 10.20
C ILE A 163 0.54 4.53 9.24
N GLY A 164 -0.25 5.59 9.13
CA GLY A 164 -1.38 5.62 8.21
C GLY A 164 -1.90 7.02 7.89
N ASP A 165 -2.89 7.06 7.01
CA ASP A 165 -3.62 8.28 6.63
C ASP A 165 -5.09 8.09 7.01
N THR A 166 -5.59 8.92 7.93
CA THR A 166 -6.98 8.90 8.41
C THR A 166 -7.97 9.42 7.36
N ALA A 167 -7.49 10.16 6.35
CA ALA A 167 -8.31 10.63 5.25
C ALA A 167 -8.30 9.70 4.03
N GLN A 168 -7.65 8.54 4.14
CA GLN A 168 -7.74 7.47 3.15
C GLN A 168 -9.06 6.70 3.33
N LEU A 169 -9.44 5.91 2.33
CA LEU A 169 -10.54 4.97 2.48
C LEU A 169 -10.25 4.03 3.68
N PRO A 170 -11.21 3.86 4.60
CA PRO A 170 -11.05 2.92 5.70
C PRO A 170 -11.03 1.47 5.17
N PRO A 171 -10.70 0.47 6.01
CA PRO A 171 -10.80 -0.92 5.62
C PRO A 171 -12.23 -1.23 5.16
N VAL A 172 -12.37 -2.20 4.25
CA VAL A 172 -13.69 -2.58 3.74
C VAL A 172 -14.61 -2.94 4.91
N HIS A 173 -15.82 -2.36 4.92
CA HIS A 173 -16.84 -2.53 5.97
C HIS A 173 -16.55 -1.87 7.33
N LEU A 174 -15.53 -1.02 7.43
CA LEU A 174 -15.25 -0.25 8.64
C LEU A 174 -15.27 1.25 8.34
N ASP A 175 -15.61 2.06 9.34
CA ASP A 175 -15.55 3.53 9.24
C ASP A 175 -14.14 4.06 9.59
N MET A 176 -13.41 3.32 10.43
CA MET A 176 -12.01 3.60 10.79
C MET A 176 -11.27 2.29 11.08
N SER A 177 -9.98 2.25 10.73
CA SER A 177 -9.12 1.13 11.12
C SER A 177 -8.87 1.15 12.64
N PRO A 178 -9.06 0.04 13.36
CA PRO A 178 -8.71 -0.03 14.78
C PRO A 178 -7.21 0.18 15.01
N ALA A 179 -6.37 -0.01 14.00
CA ALA A 179 -4.94 0.26 14.08
C ALA A 179 -4.60 1.76 14.03
N LEU A 180 -5.56 2.64 13.73
CA LEU A 180 -5.41 4.09 13.76
C LEU A 180 -6.27 4.75 14.86
N ASP A 181 -6.97 3.96 15.67
CA ASP A 181 -7.82 4.43 16.76
C ASP A 181 -7.04 4.32 18.09
N GLU A 182 -6.80 5.46 18.73
CA GLU A 182 -5.96 5.54 19.93
C GLU A 182 -6.65 4.88 21.13
N GLU A 183 -7.93 5.17 21.33
CA GLU A 183 -8.71 4.66 22.46
C GLU A 183 -8.85 3.14 22.37
N LYS A 184 -9.19 2.63 21.18
CA LYS A 184 -9.23 1.17 20.96
C LYS A 184 -7.88 0.49 21.20
N LEU A 185 -6.76 1.13 20.82
CA LEU A 185 -5.44 0.56 21.03
C LEU A 185 -5.04 0.56 22.52
N GLU A 186 -5.40 1.59 23.28
CA GLU A 186 -5.16 1.66 24.73
C GLU A 186 -5.98 0.61 25.47
N ASP A 187 -7.29 0.59 25.23
CA ASP A 187 -8.25 -0.26 25.94
C ASP A 187 -8.01 -1.75 25.68
N ASN A 188 -7.77 -2.14 24.43
CA ASN A 188 -7.67 -3.55 24.06
C ASN A 188 -6.31 -4.18 24.41
N TYR A 189 -5.24 -3.39 24.44
CA TYR A 189 -3.87 -3.93 24.52
C TYR A 189 -3.07 -3.46 25.74
N ASN A 190 -3.63 -2.58 26.58
CA ASN A 190 -2.97 -2.03 27.77
C ASN A 190 -1.57 -1.49 27.43
N LYS A 191 -1.51 -0.68 26.37
CA LYS A 191 -0.30 0.01 25.90
C LYS A 191 -0.54 1.50 25.97
N GLN A 192 0.48 2.26 26.34
CA GLN A 192 0.47 3.71 26.17
C GLN A 192 0.60 4.04 24.69
N ILE A 193 -0.32 4.83 24.14
CA ILE A 193 -0.25 5.27 22.74
C ILE A 193 0.40 6.65 22.67
N ILE A 194 1.47 6.74 21.88
CA ILE A 194 2.11 8.01 21.55
C ILE A 194 1.68 8.36 20.14
N CYS A 195 0.65 9.21 20.02
CA CYS A 195 0.11 9.61 18.73
C CYS A 195 0.65 10.97 18.26
N LYS A 196 1.03 11.05 16.98
CA LYS A 196 1.35 12.30 16.28
C LYS A 196 0.66 12.32 14.92
N GLU A 197 0.05 13.46 14.59
CA GLU A 197 -0.55 13.70 13.28
C GLU A 197 0.22 14.79 12.53
N LEU A 198 0.68 14.47 11.31
CA LEU A 198 1.26 15.45 10.39
C LEU A 198 0.18 15.99 9.47
N THR A 199 0.01 17.31 9.47
CA THR A 199 -1.03 17.99 8.69
C THR A 199 -0.42 18.84 7.55
N GLU A 200 0.82 19.30 7.72
CA GLU A 200 1.49 20.14 6.73
C GLU A 200 1.93 19.34 5.48
N VAL A 201 1.34 19.64 4.32
CA VAL A 201 1.74 19.04 3.05
C VAL A 201 2.96 19.75 2.49
N VAL A 202 4.08 19.01 2.38
CA VAL A 202 5.40 19.52 1.96
C VAL A 202 5.71 19.26 0.48
N ARG A 203 4.69 18.97 -0.34
CA ARG A 203 4.88 18.63 -1.75
C ARG A 203 5.32 19.86 -2.55
N GLN A 204 6.22 19.66 -3.51
CA GLN A 204 6.83 20.72 -4.34
C GLN A 204 5.85 21.54 -5.21
N LYS A 205 4.56 21.18 -5.25
CA LYS A 205 3.50 21.88 -6.00
C LYS A 205 2.43 22.46 -5.07
N LYS A 206 2.78 23.44 -4.23
CA LYS A 206 1.82 24.10 -3.33
C LYS A 206 0.66 24.76 -4.09
N ASP A 207 0.90 25.20 -5.33
CA ASP A 207 -0.12 25.84 -6.18
C ASP A 207 -0.94 24.88 -7.04
N SER A 208 -0.76 23.56 -6.90
CA SER A 208 -1.53 22.59 -7.69
C SER A 208 -2.99 22.55 -7.24
N LEU A 209 -3.92 22.66 -8.20
CA LEU A 209 -5.35 22.51 -7.90
C LEU A 209 -5.72 21.10 -7.47
N ILE A 210 -4.96 20.07 -7.87
CA ILE A 210 -5.15 18.70 -7.37
C ILE A 210 -4.99 18.68 -5.85
N LEU A 211 -3.90 19.27 -5.36
CA LEU A 211 -3.63 19.33 -3.93
C LEU A 211 -4.64 20.24 -3.21
N LYS A 212 -4.96 21.41 -3.77
CA LYS A 212 -5.94 22.33 -3.18
C LYS A 212 -7.33 21.69 -3.04
N ASN A 213 -7.79 20.98 -4.07
CA ASN A 213 -9.06 20.25 -4.04
C ASN A 213 -9.04 19.10 -3.03
N ALA A 214 -7.96 18.31 -3.00
CA ALA A 214 -7.81 17.23 -2.02
C ALA A 214 -7.81 17.76 -0.58
N THR A 215 -7.07 18.82 -0.29
CA THR A 215 -7.06 19.46 1.04
C THR A 215 -8.43 20.03 1.40
N ASN A 216 -9.15 20.65 0.46
CA ASN A 216 -10.52 21.11 0.70
C ASN A 216 -11.45 19.94 1.06
N LEU A 217 -11.37 18.83 0.33
CA LEU A 217 -12.18 17.64 0.60
C LEU A 217 -11.88 17.06 1.98
N ARG A 218 -10.60 16.97 2.37
CA ARG A 218 -10.19 16.52 3.72
C ARG A 218 -10.77 17.41 4.82
N ASN A 219 -10.63 18.73 4.68
CA ASN A 219 -11.16 19.68 5.66
C ASN A 219 -12.69 19.60 5.79
N ARG A 220 -13.38 19.18 4.73
CA ARG A 220 -14.82 18.95 4.76
C ARG A 220 -15.19 17.65 5.44
N ILE A 221 -14.46 16.56 5.17
CA ILE A 221 -14.63 15.27 5.87
C ILE A 221 -14.39 15.44 7.37
N ALA A 222 -13.33 16.15 7.77
CA ALA A 222 -13.03 16.44 9.16
C ALA A 222 -14.10 17.30 9.87
N LYS A 223 -14.93 18.02 9.10
CA LYS A 223 -16.09 18.79 9.58
C LYS A 223 -17.41 18.07 9.35
N GLU A 224 -17.37 16.78 9.01
CA GLU A 224 -18.53 15.94 8.71
C GLU A 224 -19.47 16.52 7.63
N ASN A 225 -18.92 17.30 6.69
CA ASN A 225 -19.66 17.93 5.61
C ASN A 225 -19.61 17.09 4.32
N TYR A 226 -20.59 16.21 4.17
CA TYR A 226 -20.73 15.29 3.03
C TYR A 226 -21.54 15.82 1.85
N SER A 227 -21.82 17.13 1.79
CA SER A 227 -22.47 17.70 0.60
C SER A 227 -21.60 17.54 -0.66
N TYR A 228 -22.19 17.64 -1.86
CA TYR A 228 -21.44 17.38 -3.09
C TYR A 228 -20.24 18.36 -3.25
N PRO A 229 -19.01 17.85 -3.49
CA PRO A 229 -17.84 18.72 -3.61
C PRO A 229 -17.81 19.49 -4.92
N LYS A 230 -17.58 20.81 -4.83
CA LYS A 230 -17.27 21.66 -5.98
C LYS A 230 -15.75 21.71 -6.12
N LEU A 231 -15.23 21.02 -7.13
CA LEU A 231 -13.80 21.02 -7.45
C LEU A 231 -13.46 22.24 -8.29
N ALA A 232 -12.39 22.94 -7.93
CA ALA A 232 -11.81 23.98 -8.77
C ALA A 232 -11.10 23.36 -9.96
N THR A 233 -11.26 23.94 -11.15
CA THR A 233 -10.70 23.43 -12.40
C THR A 233 -9.64 24.35 -12.97
N ASN A 234 -8.66 23.77 -13.65
CA ASN A 234 -7.60 24.45 -14.42
C ASN A 234 -7.05 23.46 -15.47
N THR A 235 -5.84 23.70 -15.96
CA THR A 235 -5.13 22.79 -16.87
C THR A 235 -4.72 21.45 -16.23
N GLU A 236 -4.62 21.35 -14.90
CA GLU A 236 -4.33 20.10 -14.17
C GLU A 236 -5.61 19.34 -13.79
N VAL A 237 -6.70 20.05 -13.51
CA VAL A 237 -7.99 19.48 -13.10
C VAL A 237 -9.06 19.93 -14.09
N ILE A 238 -9.38 19.06 -15.04
CA ILE A 238 -10.33 19.35 -16.11
C ILE A 238 -11.64 18.64 -15.80
N ARG A 239 -12.76 19.35 -15.93
CA ARG A 239 -14.10 18.75 -15.89
C ARG A 239 -14.54 18.40 -17.30
N LEU A 240 -14.78 17.12 -17.53
CA LEU A 240 -15.32 16.58 -18.78
C LEU A 240 -16.85 16.58 -18.68
N ASN A 241 -17.53 17.14 -19.68
CA ASN A 241 -18.98 17.33 -19.66
C ASN A 241 -19.72 16.36 -20.58
N SER A 242 -19.03 15.81 -21.58
CA SER A 242 -19.59 14.89 -22.57
C SER A 242 -18.78 13.57 -22.67
N GLY A 243 -19.34 12.60 -23.38
CA GLY A 243 -18.61 11.37 -23.74
C GLY A 243 -17.49 11.63 -24.76
N GLU A 244 -17.66 12.62 -25.64
CA GLU A 244 -16.66 13.05 -26.62
C GLU A 244 -15.46 13.68 -25.90
N ASP A 245 -15.71 14.58 -24.92
CA ASP A 245 -14.65 15.19 -24.11
C ASP A 245 -13.78 14.11 -23.43
N LEU A 246 -14.42 13.04 -22.96
CA LEU A 246 -13.73 11.92 -22.32
C LEU A 246 -12.89 11.12 -23.30
N GLN A 247 -13.42 10.85 -24.49
CA GLN A 247 -12.68 10.16 -25.53
C GLN A 247 -11.44 10.97 -25.94
N ASP A 248 -11.61 12.25 -26.26
CA ASP A 248 -10.52 13.16 -26.64
C ASP A 248 -9.46 13.26 -25.53
N ALA A 249 -9.88 13.36 -24.27
CA ALA A 249 -8.97 13.42 -23.14
C ALA A 249 -8.16 12.12 -22.98
N LEU A 250 -8.78 10.95 -23.17
CA LEU A 250 -8.10 9.66 -23.08
C LEU A 250 -7.15 9.44 -24.25
N GLU A 251 -7.55 9.75 -25.48
CA GLU A 251 -6.71 9.67 -26.66
C GLU A 251 -5.47 10.57 -26.52
N ARG A 252 -5.68 11.82 -26.08
CA ARG A 252 -4.58 12.76 -25.79
C ARG A 252 -3.65 12.24 -24.68
N ALA A 253 -4.20 11.69 -23.60
CA ALA A 253 -3.41 11.14 -22.51
C ALA A 253 -2.56 9.94 -22.98
N TYR A 254 -3.16 9.02 -23.74
CA TYR A 254 -2.44 7.88 -24.31
C TYR A 254 -1.38 8.29 -25.32
N SER A 255 -1.65 9.28 -26.17
CA SER A 255 -0.67 9.77 -27.14
C SER A 255 0.51 10.49 -26.49
N ASN A 256 0.28 11.26 -25.44
CA ASN A 256 1.33 12.09 -24.82
C ASN A 256 2.11 11.33 -23.74
N GLU A 257 1.43 10.58 -22.90
CA GLU A 257 2.02 9.95 -21.70
C GLU A 257 2.14 8.42 -21.84
N GLY A 258 1.40 7.83 -22.78
CA GLY A 258 1.30 6.38 -22.93
C GLY A 258 0.21 5.75 -22.05
N VAL A 259 -0.21 4.54 -22.44
CA VAL A 259 -1.23 3.76 -21.72
C VAL A 259 -0.77 3.45 -20.29
N ASN A 260 0.52 3.11 -20.11
CA ASN A 260 1.09 2.70 -18.83
C ASN A 260 1.11 3.84 -17.78
N ASN A 261 1.08 5.10 -18.22
CA ASN A 261 1.08 6.28 -17.36
C ASN A 261 -0.31 6.92 -17.21
N THR A 262 -1.34 6.32 -17.80
CA THR A 262 -2.72 6.83 -17.75
C THR A 262 -3.60 5.85 -17.00
N THR A 263 -4.37 6.35 -16.01
CA THR A 263 -5.24 5.49 -15.17
C THR A 263 -6.64 6.07 -15.11
N VAL A 264 -7.64 5.20 -15.32
CA VAL A 264 -9.06 5.52 -15.11
C VAL A 264 -9.52 4.93 -13.79
N LEU A 265 -10.06 5.76 -12.89
CA LEU A 265 -10.56 5.34 -11.58
C LEU A 265 -12.09 5.34 -11.58
N CYS A 266 -12.68 4.24 -11.13
CA CYS A 266 -14.12 4.04 -11.05
C CYS A 266 -14.54 3.64 -9.63
N ARG A 267 -15.78 3.97 -9.23
CA ARG A 267 -16.29 3.58 -7.90
C ARG A 267 -16.59 2.08 -7.74
N SER A 268 -16.83 1.37 -8.84
CA SER A 268 -17.29 -0.02 -8.80
C SER A 268 -16.66 -0.87 -9.91
N ASN A 269 -16.50 -2.17 -9.65
CA ASN A 269 -15.97 -3.15 -10.60
C ASN A 269 -16.81 -3.20 -11.88
N LYS A 270 -18.13 -3.19 -11.77
CA LYS A 270 -19.04 -3.11 -12.94
C LYS A 270 -18.73 -1.93 -13.87
N ARG A 271 -18.46 -0.74 -13.30
CA ARG A 271 -18.06 0.43 -14.10
C ARG A 271 -16.66 0.25 -14.67
N ALA A 272 -15.71 -0.24 -13.88
CA ALA A 272 -14.36 -0.51 -14.37
C ALA A 272 -14.38 -1.48 -15.57
N ASN A 273 -15.15 -2.57 -15.51
CA ASN A 273 -15.30 -3.53 -16.60
C ASN A 273 -15.90 -2.87 -17.86
N LEU A 274 -16.94 -2.04 -17.69
CA LEU A 274 -17.53 -1.30 -18.80
C LEU A 274 -16.53 -0.33 -19.44
N TYR A 275 -15.80 0.45 -18.64
CA TYR A 275 -14.77 1.36 -19.15
C TYR A 275 -13.65 0.58 -19.85
N ASN A 276 -13.16 -0.51 -19.26
CA ASN A 276 -12.12 -1.36 -19.86
C ASN A 276 -12.57 -1.87 -21.23
N GLN A 277 -13.78 -2.41 -21.35
CA GLN A 277 -14.32 -2.90 -22.63
C GLN A 277 -14.46 -1.79 -23.67
N GLN A 278 -15.03 -0.64 -23.29
CA GLN A 278 -15.26 0.47 -24.23
C GLN A 278 -13.96 1.15 -24.65
N ILE A 279 -13.01 1.34 -23.74
CA ILE A 279 -11.69 1.91 -24.05
C ILE A 279 -10.94 0.95 -24.99
N ARG A 280 -10.94 -0.35 -24.69
CA ARG A 280 -10.30 -1.36 -25.55
C ARG A 280 -10.89 -1.35 -26.95
N ALA A 281 -12.21 -1.43 -27.08
CA ALA A 281 -12.87 -1.50 -28.38
C ALA A 281 -12.79 -0.18 -29.18
N LYS A 282 -13.09 0.97 -28.56
CA LYS A 282 -13.28 2.24 -29.29
C LYS A 282 -12.03 3.10 -29.41
N ILE A 283 -11.18 3.09 -28.38
CA ILE A 283 -9.99 3.96 -28.34
C ILE A 283 -8.76 3.17 -28.78
N ARG A 284 -8.64 1.92 -28.35
CA ARG A 284 -7.47 1.07 -28.65
C ARG A 284 -7.68 0.12 -29.82
N TRP A 285 -8.88 0.03 -30.37
CA TRP A 285 -9.23 -0.86 -31.49
C TRP A 285 -8.90 -2.35 -31.22
N GLN A 286 -9.06 -2.77 -29.97
CA GLN A 286 -8.83 -4.11 -29.46
C GLN A 286 -10.17 -4.81 -29.19
N GLU A 287 -10.68 -5.55 -30.18
CA GLU A 287 -11.97 -6.25 -30.09
C GLU A 287 -11.87 -7.66 -29.48
N ASN A 288 -10.68 -8.26 -29.51
CA ASN A 288 -10.46 -9.59 -28.93
C ASN A 288 -10.64 -9.55 -27.41
N GLU A 289 -10.99 -10.71 -26.82
CA GLU A 289 -11.12 -10.84 -25.35
C GLU A 289 -9.86 -10.37 -24.61
N ILE A 290 -8.68 -10.70 -25.15
CA ILE A 290 -7.36 -10.27 -24.70
C ILE A 290 -6.47 -10.04 -25.93
N SER A 291 -5.61 -9.03 -25.89
CA SER A 291 -4.71 -8.63 -26.98
C SER A 291 -3.29 -8.36 -26.46
N ALA A 292 -2.29 -8.47 -27.34
CA ALA A 292 -0.97 -7.92 -27.04
C ALA A 292 -1.07 -6.40 -26.79
N GLY A 293 -0.29 -5.91 -25.82
CA GLY A 293 -0.37 -4.55 -25.29
C GLY A 293 -1.49 -4.32 -24.27
N ASP A 294 -2.28 -5.34 -23.88
CA ASP A 294 -3.23 -5.18 -22.79
C ASP A 294 -2.53 -5.03 -21.44
N MET A 295 -3.04 -4.10 -20.63
CA MET A 295 -2.58 -3.87 -19.26
C MET A 295 -3.49 -4.61 -18.30
N LEU A 296 -2.94 -5.57 -17.57
CA LEU A 296 -3.68 -6.40 -16.63
C LEU A 296 -3.25 -6.10 -15.20
N MET A 297 -4.22 -6.02 -14.30
CA MET A 297 -3.98 -5.94 -12.87
C MET A 297 -4.06 -7.33 -12.25
N VAL A 298 -3.03 -7.70 -11.51
CA VAL A 298 -2.99 -8.96 -10.75
C VAL A 298 -3.93 -8.83 -9.55
N VAL A 299 -4.89 -9.74 -9.41
CA VAL A 299 -5.90 -9.67 -8.34
C VAL A 299 -5.58 -10.51 -7.10
N ARG A 300 -4.52 -11.34 -7.14
CA ARG A 300 -4.08 -12.20 -6.02
C ARG A 300 -2.56 -12.32 -6.00
N ASN A 301 -1.98 -12.40 -4.80
CA ASN A 301 -0.54 -12.66 -4.65
C ASN A 301 -0.19 -14.03 -5.24
N ASN A 302 0.88 -14.09 -6.02
CA ASN A 302 1.44 -15.32 -6.58
C ASN A 302 2.93 -15.40 -6.26
N TYR A 303 3.33 -16.53 -5.65
CA TYR A 303 4.70 -16.82 -5.21
C TYR A 303 5.37 -17.93 -6.04
N TYR A 304 4.73 -18.37 -7.13
CA TYR A 304 5.18 -19.53 -7.91
C TYR A 304 5.99 -19.11 -9.15
N TRP A 305 5.54 -18.07 -9.85
CA TRP A 305 6.04 -17.77 -11.20
C TRP A 305 7.36 -17.00 -11.25
N LEU A 306 7.77 -16.36 -10.16
CA LEU A 306 9.03 -15.62 -10.12
C LEU A 306 10.08 -16.37 -9.32
N ASP A 307 11.27 -16.43 -9.88
CA ASP A 307 12.45 -17.03 -9.27
C ASP A 307 12.88 -16.25 -8.01
N ASP A 308 13.56 -16.93 -7.07
CA ASP A 308 14.11 -16.30 -5.86
C ASP A 308 15.10 -15.17 -6.15
N SER A 309 15.70 -15.14 -7.34
CA SER A 309 16.61 -14.07 -7.79
C SER A 309 15.91 -12.84 -8.37
N SER A 310 14.60 -12.89 -8.61
CA SER A 310 13.87 -11.76 -9.18
C SER A 310 13.87 -10.57 -8.23
N LYS A 311 14.16 -9.37 -8.75
CA LYS A 311 14.10 -8.13 -7.95
C LYS A 311 12.68 -7.80 -7.51
N ALA A 312 11.67 -8.32 -8.20
CA ALA A 312 10.27 -8.20 -7.80
C ALA A 312 9.93 -9.11 -6.61
N GLY A 313 10.65 -10.23 -6.46
CA GLY A 313 10.53 -11.21 -5.37
C GLY A 313 9.26 -12.07 -5.41
N PHE A 314 8.10 -11.52 -5.75
CA PHE A 314 6.85 -12.23 -5.99
C PHE A 314 5.89 -11.33 -6.79
N ILE A 315 4.81 -11.88 -7.34
CA ILE A 315 3.77 -11.10 -8.02
C ILE A 315 2.72 -10.72 -6.98
N ALA A 316 2.55 -9.43 -6.71
CA ALA A 316 1.63 -8.95 -5.69
C ALA A 316 0.24 -8.63 -6.28
N ASN A 317 -0.79 -8.76 -5.45
CA ASN A 317 -2.09 -8.17 -5.73
C ASN A 317 -1.94 -6.66 -5.94
N GLY A 318 -2.49 -6.17 -7.05
CA GLY A 318 -2.39 -4.80 -7.53
C GLY A 318 -1.18 -4.54 -8.44
N ASP A 319 -0.27 -5.49 -8.66
CA ASP A 319 0.79 -5.32 -9.67
C ASP A 319 0.19 -5.24 -11.07
N ILE A 320 0.79 -4.42 -11.94
CA ILE A 320 0.38 -4.29 -13.34
C ILE A 320 1.36 -5.05 -14.23
N VAL A 321 0.81 -5.84 -15.15
CA VAL A 321 1.57 -6.53 -16.20
C VAL A 321 1.04 -6.14 -17.57
N GLU A 322 1.94 -6.03 -18.54
CA GLU A 322 1.61 -5.84 -19.95
C GLU A 322 1.67 -7.18 -20.67
N VAL A 323 0.66 -7.51 -21.46
CA VAL A 323 0.64 -8.71 -22.31
C VAL A 323 1.54 -8.48 -23.51
N VAL A 324 2.71 -9.13 -23.56
CA VAL A 324 3.65 -8.99 -24.68
C VAL A 324 3.18 -9.82 -25.87
N ARG A 325 2.81 -11.09 -25.62
CA ARG A 325 2.29 -11.99 -26.65
C ARG A 325 1.36 -13.03 -26.05
N ILE A 326 0.38 -13.44 -26.85
CA ILE A 326 -0.52 -14.55 -26.54
C ILE A 326 -0.09 -15.75 -27.41
N LYS A 327 0.17 -16.89 -26.78
CA LYS A 327 0.65 -18.11 -27.44
C LYS A 327 -0.54 -18.99 -27.86
N GLU A 328 -1.44 -19.26 -26.92
CA GLU A 328 -2.65 -20.05 -27.15
C GLU A 328 -3.72 -19.76 -26.11
N THR A 329 -4.98 -19.99 -26.47
CA THR A 329 -6.14 -19.97 -25.56
C THR A 329 -6.62 -21.39 -25.34
N ILE A 330 -6.96 -21.74 -24.10
CA ILE A 330 -7.30 -23.10 -23.68
C ILE A 330 -8.55 -23.08 -22.79
N ASP A 331 -9.51 -23.94 -23.12
CA ASP A 331 -10.67 -24.22 -22.25
C ASP A 331 -10.43 -25.49 -21.43
N ARG A 332 -10.56 -25.40 -20.11
CA ARG A 332 -10.42 -26.53 -19.17
C ARG A 332 -11.35 -26.37 -17.98
N TYR A 333 -12.09 -27.44 -17.66
CA TYR A 333 -12.97 -27.51 -16.49
C TYR A 333 -13.98 -26.36 -16.37
N GLY A 334 -14.47 -25.83 -17.51
CA GLY A 334 -15.39 -24.69 -17.55
C GLY A 334 -14.72 -23.31 -17.37
N PHE A 335 -13.39 -23.26 -17.31
CA PHE A 335 -12.61 -22.03 -17.24
C PHE A 335 -11.79 -21.82 -18.52
N ARG A 336 -11.54 -20.55 -18.82
CA ARG A 336 -10.83 -20.11 -20.04
C ARG A 336 -9.49 -19.51 -19.65
N PHE A 337 -8.45 -19.97 -20.31
CA PHE A 337 -7.07 -19.59 -20.02
C PHE A 337 -6.36 -19.08 -21.26
N ALA A 338 -5.44 -18.13 -21.09
CA ALA A 338 -4.46 -17.76 -22.12
C ALA A 338 -3.05 -18.08 -21.63
N LYS A 339 -2.29 -18.86 -22.40
CA LYS A 339 -0.83 -18.92 -22.25
C LYS A 339 -0.25 -17.68 -22.89
N ALA A 340 0.42 -16.85 -22.09
CA ALA A 340 0.94 -15.56 -22.54
C ALA A 340 2.34 -15.30 -21.98
N SER A 341 3.11 -14.48 -22.68
CA SER A 341 4.29 -13.82 -22.11
C SER A 341 3.87 -12.44 -21.64
N VAL A 342 4.20 -12.09 -20.41
CA VAL A 342 3.84 -10.80 -19.80
C VAL A 342 5.08 -10.08 -19.28
N GLN A 343 5.09 -8.76 -19.36
CA GLN A 343 6.13 -7.91 -18.79
C GLN A 343 5.60 -7.21 -17.54
N MET A 344 6.35 -7.25 -16.44
CA MET A 344 6.00 -6.48 -15.24
C MET A 344 6.33 -5.00 -15.46
N VAL A 345 5.31 -4.12 -15.38
CA VAL A 345 5.45 -2.68 -15.68
C VAL A 345 6.39 -1.97 -14.70
N ASP A 346 6.26 -2.30 -13.42
CA ASP A 346 7.10 -1.73 -12.36
C ASP A 346 8.54 -2.29 -12.37
N TYR A 347 8.80 -3.33 -13.16
CA TYR A 347 10.08 -4.03 -13.25
C TYR A 347 10.46 -4.30 -14.73
N PRO A 348 10.66 -3.25 -15.54
CA PRO A 348 10.86 -3.39 -17.00
C PRO A 348 12.20 -4.06 -17.36
N GLN A 349 13.12 -4.18 -16.40
CA GLN A 349 14.42 -4.82 -16.56
C GLN A 349 14.40 -6.32 -16.21
N GLU A 350 13.32 -6.81 -15.59
CA GLU A 350 13.11 -8.24 -15.40
C GLU A 350 12.71 -8.87 -16.72
N LYS A 351 13.09 -10.13 -16.93
CA LYS A 351 12.72 -10.88 -18.14
C LYS A 351 11.20 -11.02 -18.25
N GLU A 352 10.73 -11.12 -19.49
CA GLU A 352 9.35 -11.50 -19.76
C GLU A 352 9.02 -12.81 -19.04
N LEU A 353 7.84 -12.85 -18.43
CA LEU A 353 7.34 -13.99 -17.70
C LEU A 353 6.37 -14.77 -18.57
N ASP A 354 6.70 -16.03 -18.85
CA ASP A 354 5.77 -16.97 -19.45
C ASP A 354 4.81 -17.52 -18.39
N THR A 355 3.52 -17.23 -18.53
CA THR A 355 2.50 -17.59 -17.53
C THR A 355 1.16 -17.99 -18.16
N ILE A 356 0.21 -18.36 -17.30
CA ILE A 356 -1.17 -18.70 -17.66
C ILE A 356 -2.09 -17.69 -17.00
N LEU A 357 -2.88 -17.00 -17.82
CA LEU A 357 -3.86 -16.01 -17.39
C LEU A 357 -5.25 -16.66 -17.34
N LEU A 358 -5.99 -16.46 -16.24
CA LEU A 358 -7.39 -16.89 -16.13
C LEU A 358 -8.32 -15.80 -16.69
N LEU A 359 -8.85 -16.01 -17.90
CA LEU A 359 -9.58 -14.99 -18.66
C LEU A 359 -10.93 -14.63 -18.04
N ASP A 360 -11.57 -15.56 -17.32
CA ASP A 360 -12.84 -15.29 -16.64
C ASP A 360 -12.73 -14.20 -15.56
N THR A 361 -11.51 -13.88 -15.11
CA THR A 361 -11.28 -12.76 -14.18
C THR A 361 -11.37 -11.39 -14.84
N LEU A 362 -11.24 -11.29 -16.17
CA LEU A 362 -11.25 -10.01 -16.91
C LEU A 362 -12.60 -9.30 -16.83
N THR A 363 -13.69 -10.04 -16.59
CA THR A 363 -15.05 -9.52 -16.47
C THR A 363 -15.67 -9.77 -15.10
N SER A 364 -14.90 -10.26 -14.13
CA SER A 364 -15.38 -10.50 -12.77
C SER A 364 -15.82 -9.18 -12.12
N GLU A 365 -17.01 -9.17 -11.51
CA GLU A 365 -17.49 -8.03 -10.71
C GLU A 365 -17.25 -8.22 -9.20
N SER A 366 -16.93 -9.45 -8.78
CA SER A 366 -16.72 -9.85 -7.38
C SER A 366 -15.33 -9.54 -6.86
#